data_AF-Q1GY76-F1
#
_entry.id   AF-Q1GY76-F1
#
_cell.length_a   1.000
_cell.length_b   1.000
_cell.length_c   1.000
_cell.angle_alpha   90.00
_cell.angle_beta   90.00
_cell.angle_gamma   90.00
#
_symmetry.space_group_name_H-M   'P 1'
#
loop_
_entity.id
_entity.type
_entity.pdbx_description
1 polymer ?
#
loop_
_entity_poly.entity_id
_entity_poly.type
_entity_poly.pdbx_seq_one_letter_code
_entity_poly.pdbx_strand_id
1 'polypeptide(L)'
;MKLGEQWGCNFAVDDAIVVVENVERLMTQEGLSAKEAARKSMDQIQGALISIGVVISAVFLPMAFISGSTGVIYRQFSITIVAAMAFSVLVAIFFTPMLCATLLKANHGSGHVWAPFRWFNRVFERGSHGYQGAVKKTLKNRSIVFVIYLAIVGGAGGDAHQSAERFPAGGGSGRDDDAGDTASEF
;
A
#
# COMPACT_ATOMS: atom_id res chain seq x y z
N MET A 1 15.84 5.55 11.49
CA MET A 1 16.23 4.84 10.25
C MET A 1 15.39 3.58 9.99
N LYS A 2 15.07 2.73 10.99
CA LYS A 2 14.32 1.47 10.79
C LYS A 2 12.91 1.56 10.17
N LEU A 3 12.20 2.68 10.32
CA LEU A 3 10.83 2.81 9.81
C LEU A 3 10.79 3.00 8.28
N GLY A 4 11.62 3.87 7.70
CA GLY A 4 11.58 4.19 6.27
C GLY A 4 11.82 3.00 5.33
N GLU A 5 12.66 2.05 5.75
CA GLU A 5 12.95 0.83 4.98
C GLU A 5 11.76 -0.14 4.95
N GLN A 6 10.97 -0.18 6.01
CA GLN A 6 9.84 -1.08 6.12
C GLN A 6 8.68 -0.66 5.20
N TRP A 7 8.50 0.64 4.98
CA TRP A 7 7.50 1.17 4.05
C TRP A 7 7.83 0.82 2.60
N GLY A 8 9.10 0.94 2.18
CA GLY A 8 9.52 0.62 0.82
C GLY A 8 9.30 -0.85 0.44
N CYS A 9 9.55 -1.77 1.38
CA CYS A 9 9.30 -3.19 1.18
C CYS A 9 7.82 -3.50 0.95
N ASN A 10 6.91 -2.84 1.70
CA ASN A 10 5.47 -3.06 1.53
C ASN A 10 4.97 -2.62 0.15
N PHE A 11 5.40 -1.46 -0.34
CA PHE A 11 5.05 -1.01 -1.70
C PHE A 11 5.60 -1.95 -2.78
N ALA A 12 6.83 -2.45 -2.60
CA ALA A 12 7.43 -3.39 -3.55
C ALA A 12 6.72 -4.74 -3.61
N VAL A 13 6.30 -5.25 -2.45
CA VAL A 13 5.54 -6.49 -2.36
C VAL A 13 4.14 -6.32 -2.95
N ASP A 14 3.49 -5.17 -2.73
CA ASP A 14 2.16 -4.88 -3.28
C ASP A 14 2.16 -4.88 -4.82
N ASP A 15 3.07 -4.12 -5.45
CA ASP A 15 3.18 -4.05 -6.91
C ASP A 15 3.42 -5.45 -7.53
N ALA A 16 4.27 -6.27 -6.90
CA ALA A 16 4.55 -7.61 -7.37
C ALA A 16 3.35 -8.56 -7.23
N ILE A 17 2.61 -8.48 -6.12
CA ILE A 17 1.42 -9.31 -5.88
C ILE A 17 0.33 -8.96 -6.89
N VAL A 18 0.05 -7.67 -7.11
CA VAL A 18 -1.00 -7.23 -8.05
C VAL A 18 -0.74 -7.75 -9.47
N VAL A 19 0.53 -7.75 -9.91
CA VAL A 19 0.92 -8.32 -11.21
C VAL A 19 0.68 -9.84 -11.25
N VAL A 20 1.16 -10.58 -10.25
CA VAL A 20 1.02 -12.05 -10.18
C VAL A 20 -0.45 -12.46 -10.13
N GLU A 21 -1.25 -11.79 -9.30
CA GLU A 21 -2.69 -12.07 -9.14
C GLU A 21 -3.44 -11.85 -10.45
N ASN A 22 -3.15 -10.75 -11.17
CA ASN A 22 -3.82 -10.53 -12.45
C ASN A 22 -3.39 -11.56 -13.51
N VAL A 23 -2.13 -11.99 -13.52
CA VAL A 23 -1.67 -13.08 -14.40
C VAL A 23 -2.40 -14.39 -14.07
N GLU A 24 -2.47 -14.77 -12.79
CA GLU A 24 -3.18 -15.98 -12.35
C GLU A 24 -4.67 -15.90 -12.70
N ARG A 25 -5.30 -14.74 -12.50
CA ARG A 25 -6.70 -14.51 -12.88
C ARG A 25 -6.92 -14.75 -14.38
N LEU A 26 -6.04 -14.23 -15.25
CA LEU A 26 -6.15 -14.45 -16.70
C LEU A 26 -5.93 -15.91 -17.09
N MET A 27 -4.97 -16.59 -16.47
CA MET A 27 -4.73 -18.02 -16.70
C MET A 27 -5.93 -18.87 -16.29
N THR A 28 -6.58 -18.52 -15.17
CA THR A 28 -7.67 -19.32 -14.59
C THR A 28 -9.02 -19.02 -15.24
N GLN A 29 -9.29 -17.76 -15.60
CA GLN A 29 -10.57 -17.35 -16.20
C GLN A 29 -10.61 -17.53 -17.71
N GLU A 30 -9.50 -17.28 -18.41
CA GLU A 30 -9.44 -17.33 -19.88
C GLU A 30 -8.67 -18.54 -20.42
N GLY A 31 -8.00 -19.32 -19.55
CA GLY A 31 -7.27 -20.52 -19.95
C GLY A 31 -5.98 -20.23 -20.74
N LEU A 32 -5.46 -19.01 -20.67
CA LEU A 32 -4.26 -18.60 -21.41
C LEU A 32 -2.98 -19.29 -20.89
N SER A 33 -2.00 -19.48 -21.77
CA SER A 33 -0.66 -19.91 -21.35
C SER A 33 0.01 -18.83 -20.49
N ALA A 34 0.94 -19.22 -19.60
CA ALA A 34 1.59 -18.28 -18.66
C ALA A 34 2.23 -17.07 -19.37
N LYS A 35 2.79 -17.28 -20.56
CA LYS A 35 3.39 -16.22 -21.38
C LYS A 35 2.36 -15.26 -21.97
N GLU A 36 1.25 -15.79 -22.49
CA GLU A 36 0.18 -14.97 -23.06
C GLU A 36 -0.59 -14.22 -21.98
N ALA A 37 -0.84 -14.86 -20.85
CA ALA A 37 -1.45 -14.25 -19.67
C ALA A 37 -0.58 -13.12 -19.11
N ALA A 38 0.75 -13.32 -19.02
CA ALA A 38 1.68 -12.26 -18.59
C ALA A 38 1.61 -11.04 -19.51
N ARG A 39 1.62 -11.25 -20.84
CA ARG A 39 1.52 -10.15 -21.81
C ARG A 39 0.20 -9.40 -21.70
N LYS A 40 -0.92 -10.13 -21.72
CA LYS A 40 -2.26 -9.52 -21.66
C LYS A 40 -2.55 -8.87 -20.30
N SER A 41 -1.98 -9.40 -19.22
CA SER A 41 -2.05 -8.80 -17.90
C SER A 41 -1.41 -7.41 -17.88
N MET A 42 -0.20 -7.28 -18.43
CA MET A 42 0.52 -6.00 -18.49
C MET A 42 -0.26 -4.94 -19.27
N ASP A 43 -0.89 -5.31 -20.40
CA ASP A 43 -1.73 -4.38 -21.17
C ASP A 43 -2.93 -3.81 -20.35
N GLN A 44 -3.39 -4.53 -19.32
CA GLN A 44 -4.50 -4.10 -18.47
C GLN A 44 -4.05 -3.22 -17.29
N ILE A 45 -2.93 -3.56 -16.64
CA ILE A 45 -2.57 -2.96 -15.35
C ILE A 45 -1.34 -2.04 -15.40
N GLN A 46 -0.54 -2.08 -16.46
CA GLN A 46 0.71 -1.28 -16.54
C GLN A 46 0.43 0.22 -16.37
N GLY A 47 -0.63 0.75 -17.00
CA GLY A 47 -1.01 2.14 -16.84
C GLY A 47 -1.43 2.50 -15.41
N ALA A 48 -2.10 1.58 -14.71
CA ALA A 48 -2.51 1.77 -13.32
C ALA A 48 -1.29 1.76 -12.38
N LEU A 49 -0.33 0.85 -12.56
CA LEU A 49 0.91 0.77 -11.77
C LEU A 49 1.75 2.06 -11.89
N ILE A 50 1.92 2.56 -13.11
CA ILE A 50 2.64 3.84 -13.34
C ILE A 50 1.89 4.98 -12.66
N SER A 51 0.56 5.01 -12.75
CA SER A 51 -0.26 6.05 -12.12
C SER A 51 -0.12 6.04 -10.61
N ILE A 52 -0.13 4.88 -9.96
CA ILE A 52 0.06 4.74 -8.51
C ILE A 52 1.46 5.22 -8.12
N GLY A 53 2.50 4.83 -8.85
CA GLY A 53 3.87 5.30 -8.62
C GLY A 53 4.00 6.82 -8.70
N VAL A 54 3.34 7.45 -9.69
CA VAL A 54 3.32 8.92 -9.83
C VAL A 54 2.53 9.58 -8.70
N VAL A 55 1.35 9.05 -8.32
CA VAL A 55 0.53 9.59 -7.23
C VAL A 55 1.28 9.54 -5.90
N ILE A 56 1.90 8.40 -5.58
CA ILE A 56 2.71 8.25 -4.36
C ILE A 56 3.87 9.24 -4.40
N SER A 57 4.57 9.33 -5.54
CA SER A 57 5.64 10.32 -5.70
C SER A 57 5.14 11.75 -5.47
N ALA A 58 3.98 12.12 -6.01
CA ALA A 58 3.39 13.45 -5.85
C ALA A 58 3.01 13.79 -4.39
N VAL A 59 2.67 12.79 -3.57
CA VAL A 59 2.39 12.98 -2.14
C VAL A 59 3.68 13.17 -1.33
N PHE A 60 4.73 12.44 -1.66
CA PHE A 60 5.98 12.46 -0.88
C PHE A 60 6.99 13.51 -1.35
N LEU A 61 7.01 13.90 -2.63
CA LEU A 61 7.95 14.89 -3.17
C LEU A 61 7.88 16.27 -2.47
N PRO A 62 6.69 16.83 -2.17
CA PRO A 62 6.58 18.13 -1.48
C PRO A 62 7.28 18.16 -0.12
N MET A 63 7.31 17.01 0.58
CA MET A 63 7.97 16.89 1.88
C MET A 63 9.49 17.07 1.79
N ALA A 64 10.09 16.86 0.62
CA ALA A 64 11.53 17.07 0.43
C ALA A 64 11.93 18.55 0.39
N PHE A 65 10.96 19.46 0.22
CA PHE A 65 11.18 20.91 0.14
C PHE A 65 10.91 21.62 1.48
N ILE A 66 10.50 20.89 2.52
CA ILE A 66 10.33 21.45 3.86
C ILE A 66 11.70 21.87 4.40
N SER A 67 11.82 23.14 4.81
CA SER A 67 13.06 23.74 5.31
C SER A 67 13.20 23.63 6.84
N GLY A 68 14.42 23.80 7.35
CA GLY A 68 14.74 23.71 8.78
C GLY A 68 15.41 22.39 9.20
N SER A 69 15.84 22.28 10.46
CA SER A 69 16.53 21.07 10.99
C SER A 69 15.67 19.81 10.85
N THR A 70 14.37 19.91 11.14
CA THR A 70 13.41 18.81 10.95
C THR A 70 13.20 18.47 9.47
N GLY A 71 13.34 19.45 8.57
CA GLY A 71 13.20 19.27 7.12
C GLY A 71 14.23 18.32 6.51
N VAL A 72 15.45 18.28 7.05
CA VAL A 72 16.52 17.36 6.61
C VAL A 72 16.11 15.90 6.81
N ILE A 73 15.47 15.60 7.94
CA ILE A 73 14.97 14.25 8.26
C ILE A 73 13.84 13.87 7.29
N TYR A 74 12.87 14.77 7.07
CA TYR A 74 11.79 14.53 6.11
C TYR A 74 12.29 14.34 4.68
N ARG A 75 13.31 15.10 4.26
CA ARG A 75 13.93 14.96 2.95
C ARG A 75 14.60 13.61 2.76
N GLN A 76 15.29 13.10 3.78
CA GLN A 76 15.90 11.77 3.73
C GLN A 76 14.85 10.68 3.57
N PHE A 77 13.75 10.73 4.33
CA PHE A 77 12.66 9.76 4.19
C PHE A 77 11.94 9.87 2.85
N SER A 78 11.60 11.09 2.42
CA SER A 78 10.89 11.35 1.17
C SER A 78 11.68 10.81 -0.02
N ILE A 79 12.97 11.15 -0.14
CA ILE A 79 13.79 10.71 -1.27
C ILE A 79 13.94 9.18 -1.29
N THR A 80 14.15 8.54 -0.13
CA THR A 80 14.25 7.08 -0.07
C THR A 80 12.96 6.39 -0.51
N ILE A 81 11.80 6.87 -0.07
CA ILE A 81 10.50 6.30 -0.45
C ILE A 81 10.26 6.46 -1.95
N VAL A 82 10.46 7.67 -2.49
CA VAL A 82 10.25 7.93 -3.92
C VAL A 82 11.20 7.10 -4.78
N ALA A 83 12.47 7.00 -4.40
CA ALA A 83 13.44 6.17 -5.12
C ALA A 83 13.09 4.67 -5.07
N ALA A 84 12.72 4.16 -3.88
CA ALA A 84 12.30 2.76 -3.72
C ALA A 84 11.02 2.45 -4.52
N MET A 85 10.04 3.37 -4.53
CA MET A 85 8.80 3.22 -5.28
C MET A 85 9.06 3.21 -6.79
N ALA A 86 9.87 4.14 -7.30
CA ALA A 86 10.21 4.19 -8.72
C ALA A 86 10.93 2.90 -9.16
N PHE A 87 11.86 2.41 -8.34
CA PHE A 87 12.53 1.14 -8.60
C PHE A 87 11.57 -0.05 -8.55
N SER A 88 10.63 -0.07 -7.60
CA SER A 88 9.59 -1.10 -7.50
C SER A 88 8.76 -1.21 -8.77
N VAL A 89 8.20 -0.09 -9.25
CA VAL A 89 7.35 -0.07 -10.44
C VAL A 89 8.12 -0.58 -11.67
N LEU A 90 9.41 -0.25 -11.78
CA LEU A 90 10.26 -0.79 -12.85
C LEU A 90 10.40 -2.32 -12.72
N VAL A 91 10.70 -2.83 -11.53
CA VAL A 91 10.80 -4.29 -11.29
C VAL A 91 9.48 -4.99 -11.56
N ALA A 92 8.35 -4.40 -11.15
CA ALA A 92 7.02 -4.94 -11.38
C ALA A 92 6.66 -5.01 -12.88
N ILE A 93 7.08 -4.04 -13.68
CA ILE A 93 6.76 -3.98 -15.11
C ILE A 93 7.67 -4.88 -15.95
N PHE A 94 8.95 -5.01 -15.59
CA PHE A 94 9.91 -5.76 -16.39
C PHE A 94 10.19 -7.17 -15.86
N PHE A 95 10.46 -7.27 -14.56
CA PHE A 95 10.99 -8.47 -13.95
C PHE A 95 9.88 -9.44 -13.55
N THR A 96 8.83 -8.95 -12.88
CA THR A 96 7.71 -9.78 -12.41
C THR A 96 6.99 -10.54 -13.52
N PRO A 97 6.60 -9.94 -14.67
CA PRO A 97 5.95 -10.70 -15.73
C PRO A 97 6.87 -11.73 -16.39
N MET A 98 8.18 -11.45 -16.46
CA MET A 98 9.18 -12.40 -16.98
C MET A 98 9.31 -13.63 -16.07
N LEU A 99 9.35 -13.40 -14.76
CA LEU A 99 9.36 -14.47 -13.77
C LEU A 99 8.03 -15.26 -13.79
N CYS A 100 6.89 -14.57 -13.90
CA CYS A 100 5.59 -15.24 -14.03
C CYS A 100 5.53 -16.13 -15.29
N ALA A 101 6.00 -15.65 -16.44
CA ALA A 101 5.96 -16.41 -17.68
C ALA A 101 6.83 -17.68 -17.66
N THR A 102 7.84 -17.75 -16.79
CA THR A 102 8.82 -18.85 -16.73
C THR A 102 8.59 -19.79 -15.55
N LEU A 103 8.19 -19.26 -14.39
CA LEU A 103 8.03 -20.03 -13.15
C LEU A 103 6.57 -20.46 -12.92
N LEU A 104 5.59 -19.73 -13.44
CA LEU A 104 4.18 -19.98 -13.14
C LEU A 104 3.69 -21.17 -13.96
N LYS A 105 3.40 -22.27 -13.28
CA LYS A 105 2.91 -23.50 -13.91
C LYS A 105 1.42 -23.33 -14.23
N ALA A 106 1.04 -23.57 -15.48
CA ALA A 106 -0.36 -23.56 -15.89
C ALA A 106 -1.11 -24.66 -15.12
N ASN A 107 -1.90 -24.25 -14.12
CA ASN A 107 -2.62 -25.16 -13.25
C ASN A 107 -3.85 -25.71 -13.98
N HIS A 108 -3.62 -26.61 -14.93
CA HIS A 108 -4.68 -27.37 -15.58
C HIS A 108 -5.09 -28.51 -14.64
N GLY A 109 -6.20 -28.31 -13.92
CA GLY A 109 -7.06 -29.39 -13.44
C GLY A 109 -6.58 -30.18 -12.22
N SER A 110 -7.34 -30.05 -11.12
CA SER A 110 -7.61 -31.14 -10.16
C SER A 110 -6.41 -31.94 -9.63
N GLY A 111 -5.31 -31.27 -9.27
CA GLY A 111 -4.34 -31.86 -8.35
C GLY A 111 -5.04 -32.14 -7.01
N HIS A 112 -4.82 -33.32 -6.44
CA HIS A 112 -5.40 -33.79 -5.17
C HIS A 112 -5.29 -32.72 -4.07
N VAL A 113 -6.33 -31.90 -3.90
CA VAL A 113 -6.32 -30.80 -2.94
C VAL A 113 -6.42 -31.41 -1.55
N TRP A 114 -5.39 -31.20 -0.73
CA TRP A 114 -5.27 -31.75 0.61
C TRP A 114 -6.54 -31.47 1.44
N ALA A 115 -7.02 -32.45 2.20
CA ALA A 115 -8.30 -32.40 2.91
C ALA A 115 -8.55 -31.10 3.72
N PRO A 116 -7.59 -30.52 4.46
CA PRO A 116 -7.81 -29.25 5.17
C PRO A 116 -7.98 -28.05 4.22
N PHE A 117 -7.32 -28.03 3.05
CA PHE A 117 -7.50 -26.98 2.04
C PHE A 117 -8.91 -26.99 1.42
N ARG A 118 -9.56 -28.16 1.34
CA ARG A 118 -10.95 -28.25 0.86
C ARG A 118 -11.94 -27.64 1.84
N TRP A 119 -11.70 -27.79 3.14
CA TRP A 119 -12.50 -27.13 4.17
C TRP A 119 -12.27 -25.61 4.14
N PHE A 120 -11.01 -25.17 4.02
CA PHE A 120 -10.66 -23.77 3.88
C PHE A 120 -11.35 -23.13 2.67
N ASN A 121 -11.27 -23.74 1.48
CA ASN A 121 -11.96 -23.22 0.28
C ASN A 121 -13.47 -23.08 0.50
N ARG A 122 -14.10 -24.02 1.21
CA ARG A 122 -15.53 -23.97 1.50
C ARG A 122 -15.90 -22.86 2.47
N VAL A 123 -15.06 -22.58 3.47
CA VAL A 123 -15.24 -21.45 4.39
C VAL A 123 -14.99 -20.13 3.66
N PHE A 124 -13.95 -20.07 2.83
CA PHE A 124 -13.60 -18.89 2.03
C PHE A 124 -14.70 -18.52 1.05
N GLU A 125 -15.23 -19.47 0.26
CA GLU A 125 -16.37 -19.23 -0.63
C GLU A 125 -17.59 -18.71 0.14
N ARG A 126 -17.91 -19.33 1.27
CA ARG A 126 -19.06 -18.95 2.10
C ARG A 126 -18.89 -17.54 2.70
N GLY A 127 -17.67 -17.18 3.07
CA GLY A 127 -17.30 -15.83 3.48
C GLY A 127 -17.40 -14.81 2.34
N SER A 128 -16.90 -15.15 1.15
CA SER A 128 -16.97 -14.31 -0.04
C SER A 128 -18.42 -14.01 -0.46
N HIS A 129 -19.29 -15.02 -0.48
CA HIS A 129 -20.73 -14.83 -0.75
C HIS A 129 -21.42 -13.98 0.31
N GLY A 130 -21.08 -14.17 1.59
CA GLY A 130 -21.58 -13.33 2.69
C GLY A 130 -21.14 -11.87 2.54
N TYR A 131 -19.88 -11.63 2.21
CA TYR A 131 -19.33 -10.30 1.95
C TYR A 131 -20.00 -9.62 0.76
N GLN A 132 -20.15 -10.32 -0.37
CA GLN A 132 -20.87 -9.79 -1.54
C GLN A 132 -22.33 -9.41 -1.20
N GLY A 133 -23.01 -10.22 -0.39
CA GLY A 133 -24.36 -9.94 0.10
C GLY A 133 -24.41 -8.70 1.01
N ALA A 134 -23.46 -8.57 1.93
CA ALA A 134 -23.33 -7.42 2.81
C ALA A 134 -23.06 -6.14 2.02
N VAL A 135 -22.10 -6.17 1.08
CA VAL A 135 -21.79 -5.02 0.21
C VAL A 135 -23.00 -4.61 -0.62
N LYS A 136 -23.74 -5.56 -1.21
CA LYS A 136 -24.99 -5.25 -1.93
C LYS A 136 -26.04 -4.58 -1.04
N LYS A 137 -26.19 -5.04 0.21
CA LYS A 137 -27.15 -4.47 1.17
C LYS A 137 -26.74 -3.07 1.60
N THR A 138 -25.45 -2.85 1.81
CA THR A 138 -24.85 -1.54 2.12
C THR A 138 -25.02 -0.56 0.97
N LEU A 139 -24.76 -0.98 -0.28
CA LEU A 139 -24.98 -0.17 -1.49
C LEU A 139 -26.46 0.21 -1.70
N LYS A 140 -27.39 -0.70 -1.38
CA LYS A 140 -28.84 -0.42 -1.46
C LYS A 140 -29.27 0.67 -0.47
N ASN A 141 -28.60 0.76 0.68
CA ASN A 141 -28.88 1.76 1.71
C ASN A 141 -27.88 2.94 1.63
N ARG A 142 -27.78 3.55 0.45
CA ARG A 142 -26.85 4.66 0.16
C ARG A 142 -26.94 5.82 1.18
N SER A 143 -28.13 6.10 1.72
CA SER A 143 -28.32 7.13 2.74
C SER A 143 -27.59 6.81 4.05
N ILE A 144 -27.61 5.56 4.51
CA ILE A 144 -26.89 5.12 5.72
C ILE A 144 -25.38 5.20 5.50
N VAL A 145 -24.89 4.79 4.32
CA VAL A 145 -23.47 4.89 3.97
C VAL A 145 -23.02 6.35 3.97
N PHE A 146 -23.84 7.26 3.42
CA PHE A 146 -23.52 8.68 3.38
C PHE A 146 -23.51 9.31 4.78
N VAL A 147 -24.45 8.94 5.65
CA VAL A 147 -24.47 9.41 7.05
C VAL A 147 -23.26 8.92 7.82
N ILE A 148 -22.88 7.64 7.67
CA ILE A 148 -21.68 7.08 8.31
C ILE A 148 -20.43 7.78 7.78
N TYR A 149 -20.34 8.01 6.47
CA TYR A 149 -19.22 8.74 5.88
C TYR A 149 -19.10 10.17 6.43
N LEU A 150 -20.21 10.91 6.49
CA LEU A 150 -20.24 12.24 7.10
C LEU A 150 -19.92 12.22 8.59
N ALA A 151 -20.33 11.18 9.32
CA ALA A 151 -19.98 11.02 10.73
C ALA A 151 -18.48 10.76 10.92
N ILE A 152 -17.84 9.97 10.04
CA ILE A 152 -16.39 9.73 10.09
C ILE A 152 -15.61 10.99 9.72
N VAL A 153 -15.99 11.67 8.64
CA VAL A 153 -15.33 12.91 8.21
C VAL A 153 -15.54 14.01 9.24
N GLY A 154 -16.76 14.13 9.78
CA GLY A 154 -17.08 15.08 10.84
C GLY A 154 -16.36 14.77 12.15
N GLY A 155 -16.23 13.49 12.52
CA GLY A 155 -15.47 13.05 13.69
C GLY A 155 -13.99 13.34 13.54
N ALA A 156 -13.37 12.94 12.43
CA ALA A 156 -11.96 13.21 12.16
C ALA A 156 -11.67 14.71 12.04
N GLY A 157 -12.57 15.49 11.43
CA GLY A 157 -12.46 16.94 11.36
C GLY A 157 -12.64 17.62 12.72
N GLY A 158 -13.55 17.11 13.56
CA GLY A 158 -13.77 17.56 14.93
C GLY A 158 -12.56 17.29 15.82
N ASP A 159 -12.02 16.07 15.77
CA ASP A 159 -10.81 15.70 16.51
C ASP A 159 -9.59 16.52 16.06
N ALA A 160 -9.46 16.80 14.76
CA ALA A 160 -8.40 17.65 14.24
C ALA A 160 -8.53 19.11 14.71
N HIS A 161 -9.76 19.66 14.74
CA HIS A 161 -10.04 21.01 15.26
C HIS A 161 -9.77 21.09 16.77
N GLN A 162 -10.17 20.06 17.52
CA GLN A 162 -9.97 19.99 18.97
C GLN A 162 -8.50 19.76 19.37
N SER A 163 -7.74 19.06 18.52
CA SER A 163 -6.30 18.84 18.69
C SER A 163 -5.46 20.08 18.34
N ALA A 164 -5.92 20.91 17.38
CA ALA A 164 -5.28 22.17 17.05
C ALA A 164 -5.39 23.20 18.20
N GLU A 165 -6.48 23.17 18.98
CA GLU A 165 -6.65 23.99 20.18
C GLU A 165 -5.85 23.45 21.38
N ARG A 166 -5.64 22.12 21.45
CA ARG A 166 -4.90 21.47 22.55
C ARG A 166 -3.38 21.51 22.38
N PHE A 167 -2.90 21.70 21.15
CA PHE A 167 -1.49 21.88 20.82
C PHE A 167 -1.31 23.10 19.90
N PRO A 168 -1.30 24.33 20.46
CA PRO A 168 -0.89 25.51 19.70
C PRO A 168 0.55 25.30 19.25
N ALA A 169 0.84 25.60 17.99
CA ALA A 169 2.20 25.62 17.45
C ALA A 169 3.03 26.72 18.15
N GLY A 170 3.54 26.41 19.33
CA GLY A 170 4.25 27.33 20.20
C GLY A 170 5.62 26.78 20.58
N GLY A 171 6.65 27.43 20.03
CA GLY A 171 7.92 27.68 20.71
C GLY A 171 8.91 26.51 20.76
N GLY A 172 10.13 26.78 20.29
CA GLY A 172 11.26 25.87 20.42
C GLY A 172 11.42 25.39 21.87
N SER A 173 11.48 24.08 22.04
CA SER A 173 12.00 23.49 23.27
C SER A 173 13.48 23.83 23.33
N GLY A 174 13.81 24.81 24.18
CA GLY A 174 15.15 25.11 24.63
C GLY A 174 15.86 23.80 24.99
N ARG A 175 17.00 23.60 24.33
CA ARG A 175 17.95 22.54 24.63
C ARG A 175 19.26 23.20 25.03
N ASP A 176 19.15 24.17 25.93
CA ASP A 176 20.25 24.79 26.65
C ASP A 176 19.83 24.65 28.11
N ASP A 177 20.48 23.74 28.85
CA ASP A 177 20.55 23.67 30.33
C ASP A 177 21.21 22.37 30.83
N ASP A 178 21.76 21.51 29.96
CA ASP A 178 22.53 20.31 30.36
C ASP A 178 24.01 20.35 29.90
N ALA A 179 24.53 21.55 29.64
CA ALA A 179 25.95 21.78 29.28
C ALA A 179 26.73 22.53 30.38
N GLY A 180 26.17 22.62 31.60
CA GLY A 180 26.77 23.32 32.75
C GLY A 180 27.20 22.42 33.92
N ASP A 181 26.79 21.15 33.95
CA ASP A 181 26.96 20.28 35.14
C ASP A 181 28.02 19.17 34.96
N THR A 182 28.83 19.24 33.90
CA THR A 182 29.94 18.28 33.68
C THR A 182 31.31 18.96 33.63
N ALA A 183 31.44 20.18 34.18
CA ALA A 183 32.71 20.91 34.28
C ALA A 183 33.14 21.23 35.72
N SER A 184 32.46 20.68 36.73
CA SER A 184 32.83 20.80 38.15
C SER A 184 33.02 19.47 38.89
N GLU A 185 32.99 18.33 38.19
CA GLU A 185 33.53 17.07 38.70
C GLU A 185 34.45 16.45 37.63
N PHE A 186 35.75 16.46 37.96
CA PHE A 186 36.94 15.98 37.23
C PHE A 186 37.64 16.96 36.28
#